data_AF-A0A383BDJ0-F1
#
_entry.id   AF-A0A383BDJ0-F1
#
_cell.length_a   1.000
_cell.length_b   1.000
_cell.length_c   1.000
_cell.angle_alpha   90.00
_cell.angle_beta   90.00
_cell.angle_gamma   90.00
#
_symmetry.space_group_name_H-M   'P 1'
#
loop_
_entity.id
_entity.type
_entity.pdbx_description
1 polymer ?
#
loop_
_entity_poly.entity_id
_entity_poly.type
_entity_poly.pdbx_seq_one_letter_code
_entity_poly.pdbx_strand_id
1 'polypeptide(L)' 'EDVEKAFKWFMKSGGGTREKAKDPEPFERGLILEALEKTNWVKNRAANLLGLNRTTLVEKIKKMNIKR' A
#
# COMPACT_ATOMS: atom_id res chain seq x y z
N GLU A 1 -18.24 -9.29 -2.35
CA GLU A 1 -18.36 -8.54 -3.62
C GLU A 1 -18.77 -7.08 -3.42
N ASP A 2 -19.73 -6.79 -2.51
CA ASP A 2 -20.13 -5.42 -2.18
C ASP A 2 -19.01 -4.52 -1.65
N VAL A 3 -18.12 -5.05 -0.81
CA VAL A 3 -16.96 -4.31 -0.30
C VAL A 3 -15.96 -3.91 -1.38
N GLU A 4 -15.74 -4.75 -2.40
CA GLU A 4 -14.85 -4.43 -3.52
C GLU A 4 -15.48 -3.41 -4.47
N LYS A 5 -16.80 -3.46 -4.65
CA LYS A 5 -17.54 -2.47 -5.44
C LYS A 5 -17.60 -1.12 -4.71
N ALA A 6 -17.87 -1.10 -3.41
CA ALA A 6 -17.86 0.09 -2.56
C ALA A 6 -16.47 0.72 -2.48
N PHE A 7 -15.41 -0.09 -2.40
CA PHE A 7 -14.03 0.39 -2.41
C PHE A 7 -13.59 0.91 -3.79
N LYS A 8 -13.95 0.22 -4.89
CA LYS A 8 -13.73 0.74 -6.26
C LYS A 8 -14.48 2.05 -6.50
N TRP A 9 -15.68 2.17 -5.94
CA TRP A 9 -16.46 3.40 -5.99
C TRP A 9 -15.78 4.52 -5.18
N PHE A 10 -15.33 4.23 -3.96
CA PHE A 10 -14.59 5.15 -3.09
C PHE A 10 -13.29 5.68 -3.74
N MET A 11 -12.54 4.82 -4.44
CA MET A 11 -11.29 5.21 -5.13
C MET A 11 -11.53 5.97 -6.44
N LYS A 12 -12.57 5.63 -7.21
CA LYS A 12 -12.91 6.31 -8.47
C LYS A 12 -13.38 7.75 -8.25
N SER A 13 -13.93 8.05 -7.08
CA SER A 13 -14.52 9.36 -6.74
C SER A 13 -13.58 10.30 -5.96
N GLY A 14 -12.31 9.94 -5.75
CA GLY A 14 -11.34 10.77 -5.05
C GLY A 14 -11.42 10.65 -3.53
N GLY A 15 -10.90 9.56 -2.99
CA GLY A 15 -10.68 9.40 -1.55
C GLY A 15 -9.63 10.40 -1.04
N GLY A 16 -10.03 11.17 0.00
CA GLY A 16 -9.37 12.36 0.54
C GLY A 16 -7.84 12.33 0.63
N THR A 17 -7.26 13.45 0.22
CA THR A 17 -5.91 13.89 0.56
C THR A 17 -5.68 13.76 2.07
N ARG A 18 -4.82 12.83 2.47
CA ARG A 18 -4.21 12.90 3.79
C ARG A 18 -3.31 14.13 3.78
N GLU A 19 -3.71 15.14 4.56
CA GLU A 19 -2.92 16.34 4.80
C GLU A 19 -1.48 15.95 5.14
N LYS A 20 -0.54 16.56 4.40
CA LYS A 20 0.90 16.30 4.51
C LYS A 20 1.37 16.61 5.94
N ALA A 21 1.60 15.58 6.73
CA ALA A 21 2.38 15.69 7.95
C ALA A 21 3.75 15.03 7.70
N LYS A 22 4.76 15.89 7.47
CA LYS A 22 6.19 15.65 7.68
C LYS A 22 6.73 14.32 7.13
N ASP A 23 7.05 14.34 5.84
CA ASP A 23 7.83 13.39 5.03
C ASP A 23 8.20 12.02 5.67
N PRO A 24 7.26 11.06 5.71
CA PRO A 24 7.56 9.65 5.96
C PRO A 24 8.00 8.87 4.69
N GLU A 25 8.05 9.53 3.52
CA GLU A 25 8.27 8.90 2.20
C GLU A 25 9.48 7.95 2.10
N PRO A 26 10.69 8.31 2.56
CA PRO A 26 11.83 7.40 2.46
C PRO A 26 11.72 6.21 3.42
N PHE A 27 11.10 6.40 4.59
CA PHE A 27 10.99 5.37 5.63
C PHE A 27 9.94 4.32 5.27
N GLU A 28 8.78 4.76 4.78
CA GLU A 28 7.72 3.84 4.33
C GLU A 28 8.18 2.98 3.14
N ARG A 29 8.93 3.56 2.21
CA ARG A 29 9.49 2.82 1.08
C ARG A 29 10.46 1.73 1.55
N GLY A 30 11.34 2.05 2.51
CA GLY A 30 12.27 1.09 3.11
C GLY A 30 11.55 -0.06 3.83
N LEU A 31 10.54 0.25 4.63
CA LEU A 31 9.71 -0.76 5.32
C LEU A 31 8.98 -1.68 4.35
N ILE A 32 8.44 -1.14 3.26
CA ILE A 32 7.75 -1.93 2.24
C ILE A 32 8.72 -2.83 1.49
N LEU A 33 9.90 -2.31 1.12
CA LEU A 33 10.96 -3.12 0.50
C LEU A 33 11.42 -4.24 1.43
N GLU A 34 11.72 -3.94 2.69
CA GLU A 34 12.15 -4.96 3.66
C GLU A 34 11.07 -6.04 3.87
N ALA A 35 9.81 -5.64 4.00
CA ALA A 35 8.69 -6.58 4.12
C ALA A 35 8.51 -7.43 2.85
N LEU A 36 8.72 -6.84 1.66
CA LEU A 36 8.70 -7.57 0.40
C LEU A 36 9.87 -8.56 0.35
N GLU A 37 11.10 -8.15 0.65
CA GLU A 37 12.28 -9.03 0.64
C GLU A 37 12.13 -10.19 1.63
N LYS A 38 11.75 -9.90 2.88
CA LYS A 38 11.50 -10.92 3.93
C LYS A 38 10.40 -11.91 3.56
N THR A 39 9.46 -11.51 2.71
CA THR A 39 8.34 -12.35 2.27
C THR A 39 8.50 -12.89 0.86
N ASN A 40 9.70 -12.77 0.26
CA ASN A 40 9.99 -13.21 -1.09
C ASN A 40 9.05 -12.57 -2.15
N TRP A 41 8.78 -11.28 -1.98
CA TRP A 41 7.92 -10.44 -2.80
C TRP A 41 6.43 -10.86 -2.81
N VAL A 42 6.01 -11.64 -1.82
CA VAL A 42 4.61 -12.05 -1.67
C VAL A 42 3.80 -10.90 -1.07
N LYS A 43 3.15 -10.11 -1.93
CA LYS A 43 2.32 -8.93 -1.59
C LYS A 43 1.33 -9.17 -0.44
N ASN A 44 0.75 -10.38 -0.36
CA ASN A 44 -0.19 -10.73 0.70
C ASN A 44 0.51 -10.86 2.07
N ARG A 45 1.69 -11.50 2.09
CA ARG A 45 2.49 -11.69 3.30
C ARG A 45 3.17 -10.40 3.73
N ALA A 46 3.72 -9.62 2.79
CA ALA A 46 4.30 -8.31 3.08
C ALA A 46 3.25 -7.38 3.70
N ALA A 47 2.01 -7.42 3.21
CA ALA A 47 0.92 -6.61 3.75
C ALA A 47 0.56 -7.06 5.17
N ASN A 48 0.45 -8.38 5.37
CA ASN A 48 0.20 -8.96 6.69
C ASN A 48 1.33 -8.62 7.69
N LEU A 49 2.59 -8.66 7.25
CA LEU A 49 3.78 -8.32 8.05
C LEU A 49 3.78 -6.85 8.48
N LEU A 50 3.31 -5.96 7.60
CA LEU A 50 3.17 -4.53 7.90
C LEU A 50 1.85 -4.19 8.61
N GLY A 51 0.98 -5.17 8.89
CA GLY A 51 -0.35 -4.92 9.45
C GLY A 51 -1.26 -4.10 8.53
N LEU A 52 -0.98 -4.09 7.23
CA LEU A 52 -1.72 -3.36 6.21
C LEU A 52 -2.61 -4.30 5.39
N ASN A 53 -3.70 -3.76 4.84
CA ASN A 53 -4.48 -4.51 3.85
C ASN A 53 -3.64 -4.72 2.57
N ARG A 54 -3.73 -5.93 2.00
CA ARG A 54 -3.05 -6.30 0.73
C ARG A 54 -3.25 -5.26 -0.37
N THR A 55 -4.45 -4.69 -0.46
CA THR A 55 -4.80 -3.65 -1.44
C THR A 55 -4.08 -2.34 -1.16
N THR A 56 -4.07 -1.87 0.09
CA THR A 56 -3.34 -0.67 0.52
C THR A 56 -1.85 -0.79 0.21
N LEU A 57 -1.26 -1.96 0.45
CA LEU A 57 0.14 -2.20 0.11
C LEU A 57 0.36 -2.14 -1.41
N VAL A 58 -0.50 -2.77 -2.21
CA VAL A 58 -0.40 -2.76 -3.68
C VAL A 58 -0.52 -1.35 -4.25
N GLU A 59 -1.42 -0.54 -3.71
CA GLU A 59 -1.58 0.86 -4.13
C GLU A 59 -0.37 1.69 -3.75
N LYS A 60 0.17 1.51 -2.54
CA LYS A 60 1.42 2.13 -2.10
C LYS A 60 2.60 1.73 -2.99
N ILE A 61 2.75 0.44 -3.33
CA ILE A 61 3.76 -0.07 -4.27
C ILE A 61 3.61 0.58 -5.65
N LYS A 62 2.37 0.67 -6.17
CA LYS A 62 2.09 1.32 -7.46
C LYS A 62 2.42 2.81 -7.43
N LYS A 63 2.04 3.52 -6.37
CA LYS A 63 2.27 4.96 -6.19
C LYS A 63 3.76 5.28 -6.03
N MET A 64 4.51 4.42 -5.36
CA MET A 64 5.96 4.54 -5.17
C MET A 64 6.80 3.93 -6.31
N ASN A 65 6.15 3.39 -7.36
CA ASN A 65 6.79 2.70 -8.49
C ASN A 65 7.83 1.63 -8.06
N ILE A 66 7.59 0.93 -6.95
CA ILE A 66 8.50 -0.12 -6.47
C ILE A 66 8.36 -1.30 -7.42
N LYS A 67 9.39 -1.52 -8.24
CA LYS A 67 9.52 -2.63 -9.18
C LYS A 67 10.76 -3.42 -8.79
N ARG A 68 10.72 -4.72 -9.03
CA ARG A 68 11.91 -5.57 -9.01
C ARG A 68 12.69 -5.38 -10.30
#